data_AF-A0A4U8YUS9-F1
#
_entry.id   AF-A0A4U8YUS9-F1
#
_cell.length_a   1.000
_cell.length_b   1.000
_cell.length_c   1.000
_cell.angle_alpha   90.00
_cell.angle_beta   90.00
_cell.angle_gamma   90.00
#
_symmetry.space_group_name_H-M   'P 1'
#
loop_
_entity.id
_entity.type
_entity.pdbx_description
1 polymer ?
#
loop_
_entity_poly.entity_id
_entity_poly.type
_entity_poly.pdbx_seq_one_letter_code
_entity_poly.pdbx_strand_id
1 'polypeptide(L)'
;MAQNKVFEDLTRLMADATEMAQGVRREAETAMKSQLERLLATMDVVTREEFEAVKQMAAKARDENERLSARLAAFEAELAQKAKAAGN
;
A
#
# COMPACT_ATOMS: atom_id res chain seq x y z
N MET A 1 -51.26 -40.67 9.81
CA MET A 1 -49.87 -40.70 10.35
C MET A 1 -48.77 -40.55 9.29
N ALA A 2 -49.05 -40.08 8.06
CA ALA A 2 -48.03 -39.94 6.98
C ALA A 2 -47.49 -38.51 6.78
N GLN A 3 -48.19 -37.49 7.30
CA GLN A 3 -47.87 -36.07 7.06
C GLN A 3 -46.67 -35.57 7.89
N ASN A 4 -46.38 -36.20 9.04
CA ASN A 4 -45.25 -35.81 9.90
C ASN A 4 -43.88 -36.21 9.32
N LYS A 5 -43.77 -37.35 8.62
CA LYS A 5 -42.48 -37.84 8.11
C LYS A 5 -41.86 -36.95 7.03
N VAL A 6 -42.68 -36.45 6.10
CA VAL A 6 -42.20 -35.56 5.02
C VAL A 6 -41.73 -34.22 5.58
N PHE A 7 -42.40 -33.71 6.62
CA PHE A 7 -42.00 -32.48 7.28
C PHE A 7 -40.73 -32.68 8.12
N GLU A 8 -40.59 -33.81 8.81
CA GLU A 8 -39.39 -34.20 9.57
C GLU A 8 -38.15 -34.36 8.68
N ASP A 9 -38.29 -35.01 7.53
CA ASP A 9 -37.22 -35.16 6.55
C ASP A 9 -36.80 -33.79 5.97
N LEU A 10 -37.75 -32.89 5.68
CA LEU A 10 -37.44 -31.53 5.22
C LEU A 10 -36.74 -30.70 6.31
N THR A 11 -37.16 -30.85 7.57
CA THR A 11 -36.55 -30.14 8.70
C THR A 11 -35.11 -30.60 8.92
N ARG A 12 -34.87 -31.91 8.75
CA ARG A 12 -33.52 -32.50 8.82
C ARG A 12 -32.65 -32.02 7.66
N LEU A 13 -33.19 -31.99 6.44
CA LEU A 13 -32.50 -31.45 5.26
C LEU A 13 -32.15 -29.96 5.43
N MET A 14 -33.05 -29.17 6.03
CA MET A 14 -32.80 -27.76 6.34
C MET A 14 -31.72 -27.59 7.40
N ALA A 15 -31.69 -28.45 8.44
CA ALA A 15 -30.65 -28.44 9.45
C ALA A 15 -29.28 -28.80 8.85
N ASP A 16 -29.22 -29.87 8.06
CA ASP A 16 -27.99 -30.34 7.38
C ASP A 16 -27.49 -29.28 6.38
N ALA A 17 -28.39 -28.65 5.62
CA ALA A 17 -28.04 -27.58 4.69
C ALA A 17 -27.54 -26.31 5.40
N THR A 18 -28.06 -26.00 6.59
CA THR A 18 -27.60 -24.84 7.38
C THR A 18 -26.17 -25.07 7.89
N GLU A 19 -25.85 -26.28 8.31
CA GLU A 19 -24.49 -26.65 8.75
C GLU A 19 -23.48 -26.58 7.60
N MET A 20 -23.85 -27.10 6.41
CA MET A 20 -23.04 -26.97 5.21
C MET A 20 -22.87 -25.52 4.75
N ALA A 21 -23.92 -24.68 4.85
CA ALA A 21 -23.85 -23.27 4.48
C ALA A 21 -22.86 -22.48 5.36
N GLN A 22 -22.76 -22.80 6.66
CA GLN A 22 -21.77 -22.19 7.55
C GLN A 22 -20.34 -22.63 7.21
N GLY A 23 -20.15 -23.91 6.84
CA GLY A 23 -18.87 -24.43 6.36
C GLY A 23 -18.41 -23.75 5.07
N VAL A 24 -19.28 -23.72 4.05
CA VAL A 24 -19.03 -23.06 2.76
C VAL A 24 -18.75 -21.56 2.95
N ARG A 25 -19.46 -20.88 3.86
CA ARG A 25 -19.20 -19.48 4.17
C ARG A 25 -17.78 -19.26 4.71
N ARG A 26 -17.33 -20.09 5.67
CA ARG A 26 -15.97 -19.98 6.23
C ARG A 26 -14.89 -20.23 5.18
N GLU A 27 -15.12 -21.22 4.31
CA GLU A 27 -14.20 -21.52 3.20
C GLU A 27 -14.18 -20.38 2.17
N ALA A 28 -15.34 -19.81 1.84
CA ALA A 28 -15.44 -18.65 0.95
C ALA A 28 -14.76 -17.41 1.54
N GLU A 29 -14.95 -17.12 2.83
CA GLU A 29 -14.26 -16.01 3.51
C GLU A 29 -12.74 -16.20 3.50
N THR A 30 -12.26 -17.41 3.74
CA THR A 30 -10.83 -17.75 3.71
C THR A 30 -10.24 -17.63 2.30
N ALA A 31 -10.95 -18.16 1.29
CA ALA A 31 -10.55 -18.07 -0.11
C ALA A 31 -10.54 -16.61 -0.59
N MET A 32 -11.55 -15.82 -0.23
CA MET A 32 -11.65 -14.41 -0.59
C MET A 32 -10.52 -13.59 0.03
N LYS A 33 -10.21 -13.81 1.32
CA LYS A 33 -9.07 -13.17 1.98
C LYS A 33 -7.75 -13.52 1.30
N SER A 34 -7.55 -14.79 0.98
CA SER A 34 -6.35 -15.27 0.28
C SER A 34 -6.22 -14.68 -1.14
N GLN A 35 -7.34 -14.50 -1.86
CA GLN A 35 -7.33 -13.81 -3.15
C GLN A 35 -7.03 -12.31 -3.01
N LEU A 36 -7.54 -11.67 -1.95
CA LEU A 36 -7.29 -10.25 -1.69
C LEU A 36 -5.81 -10.01 -1.33
N GLU A 37 -5.22 -10.88 -0.50
CA GLU A 37 -3.78 -10.84 -0.18
C GLU A 37 -2.92 -11.04 -1.43
N ARG A 38 -3.28 -11.98 -2.32
CA ARG A 38 -2.59 -12.15 -3.61
C ARG A 38 -2.75 -10.94 -4.53
N LEU A 39 -3.95 -10.36 -4.59
CA LEU A 39 -4.21 -9.18 -5.41
C LEU A 39 -3.40 -7.99 -4.90
N LEU A 40 -3.37 -7.75 -3.58
CA LEU A 40 -2.55 -6.71 -2.96
C LEU A 40 -1.04 -6.96 -3.14
N ALA A 41 -0.60 -8.21 -3.16
CA ALA A 41 0.79 -8.56 -3.46
C ALA A 41 1.14 -8.42 -4.94
N THR A 42 0.16 -8.47 -5.84
CA THR A 42 0.34 -8.31 -7.29
C THR A 42 0.17 -6.85 -7.73
N MET A 43 -0.65 -6.09 -7.01
CA MET A 43 -0.73 -4.65 -7.16
C MET A 43 0.56 -4.07 -6.56
N ASP A 44 1.26 -3.24 -7.32
CA ASP A 44 2.50 -2.56 -6.92
C ASP A 44 2.19 -1.47 -5.88
N VAL A 45 1.59 -1.86 -4.75
CA VAL A 45 1.11 -0.97 -3.71
C VAL A 45 2.32 -0.54 -2.89
N VAL A 46 2.77 0.68 -3.12
CA VAL A 46 3.80 1.31 -2.31
C VAL A 46 3.37 1.23 -0.85
N THR A 47 4.15 0.52 -0.04
CA THR A 47 3.85 0.39 1.37
C THR A 47 3.93 1.77 2.02
N ARG A 48 3.18 1.96 3.12
CA ARG A 48 3.23 3.23 3.85
C ARG A 48 4.65 3.59 4.28
N GLU A 49 5.47 2.59 4.60
CA GLU A 49 6.86 2.75 5.01
C GLU A 49 7.73 3.25 3.86
N GLU A 50 7.64 2.64 2.67
CA GLU A 50 8.37 3.10 1.49
C GLU A 50 7.97 4.51 1.08
N PHE A 51 6.68 4.84 1.17
CA PHE A 51 6.20 6.20 0.90
C PHE A 51 6.81 7.22 1.86
N GLU A 52 6.79 6.95 3.16
CA GLU A 52 7.38 7.85 4.16
C GLU A 52 8.91 7.95 4.01
N ALA A 53 9.59 6.85 3.67
CA ALA A 53 11.02 6.86 3.40
C ALA A 53 11.39 7.74 2.19
N VAL A 54 10.66 7.60 1.08
CA VAL A 54 10.88 8.41 -0.13
C VAL A 54 10.53 9.88 0.14
N LYS A 55 9.47 10.15 0.90
CA LYS A 55 9.09 11.52 1.28
C LYS A 55 10.18 12.21 2.10
N GLN A 56 10.75 11.52 3.09
CA GLN A 56 11.85 12.04 3.89
C GLN A 56 13.12 12.24 3.05
N MET A 57 13.44 11.30 2.17
CA MET A 57 14.56 11.41 1.24
C MET A 57 14.39 12.61 0.29
N ALA A 58 13.18 12.82 -0.24
CA ALA A 58 12.88 13.94 -1.13
C ALA A 58 13.01 15.29 -0.41
N ALA A 59 12.54 15.37 0.84
CA ALA A 59 12.70 16.57 1.67
C ALA A 59 14.18 16.88 1.91
N LYS A 60 14.96 15.88 2.37
CA LYS A 60 16.40 16.04 2.60
C LYS A 60 17.15 16.44 1.33
N ALA A 61 16.81 15.85 0.19
CA ALA A 61 17.41 16.18 -1.10
C ALA A 61 17.13 17.64 -1.51
N ARG A 62 15.91 18.16 -1.25
CA ARG A 62 15.56 19.57 -1.49
C ARG A 62 16.41 20.50 -0.62
N ASP A 63 16.50 20.23 0.68
CA ASP A 63 17.29 21.04 1.61
C ASP A 63 18.78 21.06 1.22
N GLU A 64 19.32 19.89 0.85
CA GLU A 64 20.71 19.79 0.39
C GLU A 64 20.93 20.52 -0.93
N ASN A 65 19.96 20.49 -1.85
CA ASN A 65 20.02 21.20 -3.12
C ASN A 65 20.09 22.71 -2.90
N GLU A 66 19.20 23.27 -2.08
CA GLU A 66 19.19 24.70 -1.75
C GLU A 66 20.52 25.15 -1.13
N ARG A 67 21.06 24.36 -0.20
CA ARG A 67 22.36 24.64 0.41
C ARG A 67 23.50 24.62 -0.61
N LEU A 68 23.48 23.66 -1.54
CA LEU A 68 24.49 23.58 -2.60
C LEU A 68 24.37 24.74 -3.58
N SER A 69 23.15 25.11 -3.98
CA SER A 69 22.90 26.27 -4.84
C SER A 69 23.40 27.56 -4.22
N ALA A 70 23.17 27.78 -2.91
CA ALA A 70 23.69 28.95 -2.20
C ALA A 70 25.23 28.99 -2.21
N ARG A 71 25.89 27.85 -1.99
CA ARG A 71 27.36 27.76 -2.05
C ARG A 71 27.91 28.01 -3.45
N LEU A 72 27.23 27.49 -4.48
CA LEU A 72 27.61 27.75 -5.87
C LEU A 72 27.50 29.24 -6.20
N ALA A 73 26.39 29.89 -5.84
CA ALA A 73 26.22 31.32 -6.06
C ALA A 73 27.31 32.16 -5.37
N ALA A 74 27.70 31.80 -4.14
CA ALA A 74 28.79 32.47 -3.44
C ALA A 74 30.13 32.32 -4.17
N PHE A 75 30.47 31.10 -4.61
CA PHE A 75 31.70 30.88 -5.37
C PHE A 75 31.70 31.56 -6.74
N GLU A 76 30.57 31.55 -7.45
CA GLU A 76 30.43 32.26 -8.72
C GLU A 76 30.64 33.76 -8.54
N ALA A 77 30.12 34.35 -7.46
CA ALA A 77 30.33 35.75 -7.13
C ALA A 77 31.80 36.06 -6.79
N GLU A 78 32.47 35.21 -6.01
CA GLU A 78 33.90 35.36 -5.70
C GLU A 78 34.77 35.26 -6.96
N LEU A 79 34.48 34.31 -7.84
CA LEU A 79 35.20 34.14 -9.11
C LEU A 79 35.00 35.36 -10.02
N ALA A 80 33.79 35.90 -10.11
CA ALA A 80 33.51 37.11 -10.87
C ALA A 80 34.28 38.31 -10.32
N GLN A 81 34.37 38.47 -8.99
CA GLN A 81 35.18 39.52 -8.37
C GLN A 81 36.66 39.37 -8.67
N LYS A 82 37.20 38.14 -8.56
CA LYS A 82 38.61 37.87 -8.90
C LYS A 82 38.92 38.14 -10.37
N ALA A 83 38.04 37.74 -11.28
CA ALA A 83 38.18 38.02 -12.70
C ALA A 83 38.20 39.53 -12.99
N LYS A 84 37.33 40.30 -12.33
CA LYS A 84 37.32 41.77 -12.44
C LYS A 84 38.59 42.42 -11.88
N ALA A 85 39.14 41.87 -10.79
CA ALA A 85 40.37 42.37 -10.19
C ALA A 85 41.63 42.06 -11.03
N ALA A 86 41.62 40.99 -11.83
CA ALA A 86 42.73 40.61 -12.71
C ALA A 86 42.71 41.31 -14.08
N GLY A 87 41.58 41.90 -14.48
CA GLY A 87 41.40 42.62 -15.74
C GLY A 87 41.56 44.15 -15.66
N ASN A 88 41.80 44.69 -14.47
CA ASN A 88 42.19 46.08 -14.22
C ASN A 88 43.69 46.17 -13.95
#